data_AF-A0A8T3YE21-F1
#
_entry.id   AF-A0A8T3YE21-F1
#
_cell.length_a   1.000
_cell.length_b   1.000
_cell.length_c   1.000
_cell.angle_alpha   90.00
_cell.angle_beta   90.00
_cell.angle_gamma   90.00
#
_symmetry.space_group_name_H-M   'P 1'
#
loop_
_entity.id
_entity.type
_entity.pdbx_description
1 polymer ?
#
loop_
_entity_poly.entity_id
_entity_poly.type
_entity_poly.pdbx_seq_one_letter_code
_entity_poly.pdbx_strand_id
1 'polypeptide(L)' 'MSQDILHYPRLDTVIMVEETIKKLDYYPTKTELWKALPKQVMYQTFSMIIDYLEESGKIIINNNEIVW' A
#
# COMPACT_ATOMS: atom_id res chain seq x y z
N MET A 1 -18.77 10.57 -5.31
CA MET A 1 -19.06 10.12 -3.94
C MET A 1 -17.82 10.39 -3.12
N SER A 2 -17.82 11.43 -2.30
CA SER A 2 -16.70 11.74 -1.41
C SER A 2 -16.64 10.65 -0.35
N GLN A 3 -15.61 9.79 -0.40
CA GLN A 3 -15.29 8.91 0.70
C GLN A 3 -14.84 9.82 1.84
N ASP A 4 -15.66 9.99 2.89
CA ASP A 4 -15.23 10.69 4.09
C ASP A 4 -14.03 9.93 4.66
N ILE A 5 -12.83 10.50 4.48
CA ILE A 5 -11.59 9.97 5.03
C ILE A 5 -11.67 10.17 6.54
N LEU A 6 -12.23 9.18 7.24
CA LEU A 6 -12.45 9.25 8.68
C LEU A 6 -11.12 9.41 9.43
N HIS A 7 -10.05 8.78 8.93
CA HIS A 7 -8.70 8.88 9.49
C HIS A 7 -7.63 8.72 8.40
N TYR A 8 -6.65 9.63 8.41
CA TYR A 8 -5.46 9.51 7.59
C TYR A 8 -4.49 8.45 8.15
N PRO A 9 -3.78 7.71 7.28
CA PRO A 9 -2.72 6.83 7.71
C PRO A 9 -1.62 7.63 8.41
N ARG A 10 -1.08 7.06 9.49
CA ARG A 10 0.11 7.61 10.15
C ARG A 10 1.35 7.27 9.34
N LEU A 11 2.38 8.12 9.44
CA LEU A 11 3.64 7.94 8.71
C LEU A 11 4.30 6.59 8.98
N ASP A 12 4.22 6.09 10.22
CA ASP A 12 4.73 4.77 10.59
C ASP A 12 4.09 3.63 9.78
N THR A 13 2.81 3.77 9.43
CA THR A 13 2.04 2.80 8.66
C THR A 13 2.41 2.87 7.18
N VAL A 14 2.63 4.07 6.65
CA VAL A 14 3.12 4.27 5.28
C VAL A 14 4.50 3.62 5.11
N ILE A 15 5.43 3.90 6.04
CA ILE A 15 6.77 3.31 6.04
C ILE A 15 6.69 1.79 6.15
N MET A 16 5.82 1.25 7.00
CA MET A 16 5.62 -0.20 7.11
C MET A 16 5.22 -0.85 5.78
N VAL A 17 4.29 -0.24 5.04
CA VAL A 17 3.87 -0.74 3.72
C VAL A 17 5.02 -0.66 2.72
N GLU A 18 5.69 0.49 2.63
CA GLU A 18 6.87 0.70 1.77
C GLU A 18 7.98 -0.33 2.03
N GLU A 19 8.34 -0.56 3.29
CA GLU A 19 9.34 -1.56 3.68
C GLU A 19 8.88 -2.99 3.38
N THR A 20 7.57 -3.27 3.46
CA THR A 20 7.05 -4.60 3.11
C THR A 20 7.16 -4.84 1.60
N ILE A 21 6.87 -3.83 0.76
CA ILE A 21 7.04 -3.94 -0.70
C ILE A 21 8.50 -4.21 -1.05
N LYS A 22 9.45 -3.44 -0.47
CA LYS A 22 10.89 -3.59 -0.74
C LYS A 22 11.48 -4.92 -0.29
N LYS A 23 10.86 -5.59 0.70
CA LYS A 23 11.34 -6.86 1.25
C LYS A 23 10.87 -8.07 0.45
N LEU A 24 9.88 -7.92 -0.41
CA LEU A 24 9.39 -9.01 -1.24
C LEU A 24 10.29 -9.14 -2.47
N ASP A 25 10.81 -10.33 -2.71
CA ASP A 25 11.68 -10.62 -3.87
C ASP A 25 10.90 -10.77 -5.19
N TYR A 26 9.61 -10.44 -5.17
CA TYR A 26 8.68 -10.55 -6.30
C TYR A 26 7.69 -9.37 -6.28
N TYR A 27 6.94 -9.19 -7.37
CA TYR A 27 5.93 -8.13 -7.47
C TYR A 27 4.57 -8.63 -6.95
N PRO A 28 4.15 -8.25 -5.73
CA PRO A 28 2.90 -8.74 -5.17
C PRO A 28 1.71 -8.02 -5.78
N THR A 29 0.56 -8.68 -5.80
CA THR A 29 -0.73 -8.00 -5.98
C THR A 29 -1.10 -7.18 -4.73
N LYS A 30 -2.03 -6.21 -4.85
CA LYS A 30 -2.57 -5.45 -3.70
C LYS A 30 -2.98 -6.36 -2.53
N THR A 31 -3.64 -7.48 -2.83
CA THR A 31 -4.12 -8.44 -1.82
C THR A 31 -2.98 -9.23 -1.17
N GLU A 32 -1.98 -9.64 -1.94
CA GLU A 32 -0.82 -10.38 -1.41
C GLU A 32 0.02 -9.48 -0.52
N LEU A 33 0.28 -8.24 -0.96
CA LEU A 33 0.97 -7.25 -0.15
C LEU A 33 0.22 -6.97 1.15
N TRP A 34 -1.11 -6.77 1.09
CA TRP A 34 -1.94 -6.55 2.27
C TRP A 34 -1.86 -7.71 3.28
N LYS A 35 -1.80 -8.96 2.79
CA LYS A 35 -1.63 -10.15 3.63
C LYS A 35 -0.21 -10.31 4.18
N ALA A 36 0.79 -9.80 3.48
CA ALA A 36 2.20 -9.86 3.89
C ALA A 36 2.57 -8.80 4.94
N LEU A 37 1.70 -7.82 5.20
CA LEU A 37 1.96 -6.78 6.19
C LEU A 37 2.18 -7.38 7.58
N PRO A 38 3.19 -6.91 8.33
CA PRO A 38 3.47 -7.40 9.69
C PRO A 38 2.36 -7.05 10.69
N LYS A 39 1.53 -6.05 10.37
CA LYS A 39 0.37 -5.65 11.16
C LYS A 39 -0.82 -5.46 10.23
N GLN A 40 -1.99 -5.96 10.64
CA GLN A 40 -3.22 -5.71 9.88
C GLN A 40 -3.57 -4.22 9.87
N VAL A 41 -3.73 -3.70 8.66
CA VAL A 41 -4.22 -2.36 8.36
C VAL A 41 -5.59 -2.51 7.72
N MET A 42 -6.53 -1.60 8.01
CA MET A 42 -7.82 -1.59 7.32
C MET A 42 -7.61 -1.47 5.81
N TYR A 43 -8.33 -2.27 5.02
CA TYR A 43 -8.14 -2.30 3.57
C TYR A 43 -8.31 -0.93 2.92
N GLN A 44 -9.26 -0.12 3.40
CA GLN A 44 -9.44 1.26 2.92
C GLN A 44 -8.20 2.13 3.15
N THR A 45 -7.60 2.06 4.35
CA THR A 45 -6.38 2.78 4.68
C THR A 45 -5.19 2.28 3.87
N PHE A 46 -5.08 0.96 3.68
CA PHE A 46 -4.07 0.37 2.82
C PHE A 46 -4.19 0.85 1.37
N SER A 47 -5.40 0.85 0.80
CA SER A 47 -5.64 1.37 -0.56
C SER A 47 -5.22 2.83 -0.67
N MET A 48 -5.57 3.69 0.29
CA MET A 48 -5.11 5.09 0.29
C MET A 48 -3.58 5.23 0.31
N ILE A 49 -2.88 4.35 1.04
CA ILE A 49 -1.40 4.35 1.05
C ILE A 49 -0.86 3.95 -0.33
N ILE A 50 -1.43 2.90 -0.94
CA ILE A 50 -1.01 2.44 -2.27
C ILE A 50 -1.23 3.52 -3.33
N ASP A 51 -2.42 4.13 -3.32
CA ASP A 51 -2.75 5.20 -4.26
C ASP A 51 -1.80 6.41 -4.07
N TYR A 52 -1.47 6.76 -2.82
CA TYR A 52 -0.46 7.79 -2.52
C TYR A 52 0.95 7.41 -3.03
N LEU A 53 1.38 6.16 -2.86
CA LEU A 53 2.68 5.70 -3.34
C LEU A 53 2.74 5.72 -4.88
N GLU A 54 1.65 5.35 -5.55
CA GLU A 54 1.53 5.39 -7.02
C GLU A 54 1.53 6.83 -7.54
N GLU A 55 0.72 7.72 -6.96
CA GLU A 55 0.66 9.14 -7.33
C GLU A 55 2.00 9.86 -7.09
N SER A 56 2.75 9.45 -6.06
CA SER A 56 4.09 9.99 -5.79
C SER A 56 5.21 9.39 -6.66
N GLY A 57 4.89 8.41 -7.51
CA GLY A 57 5.85 7.75 -8.40
C GLY A 57 6.82 6.80 -7.68
N LYS A 58 6.50 6.37 -6.45
CA LYS A 58 7.32 5.40 -5.68
C LYS A 58 7.03 3.96 -6.06
N ILE A 59 5.85 3.70 -6.61
CA ILE A 59 5.46 2.39 -7.13
C ILE A 59 4.73 2.59 -8.45
N ILE A 60 4.68 1.54 -9.25
CA ILE A 60 3.88 1.43 -10.46
C ILE A 60 3.00 0.20 -10.32
N ILE A 61 1.71 0.33 -10.62
CA ILE A 61 0.81 -0.80 -10.70
C ILE A 61 0.69 -1.23 -12.16
N ASN A 62 1.18 -2.43 -12.48
CA ASN A 62 1.10 -3.00 -13.81
C ASN A 62 0.38 -4.35 -13.74
N ASN A 63 -0.72 -4.52 -14.49
CA ASN A 63 -1.50 -5.76 -14.51
C ASN A 63 -1.80 -6.33 -13.11
N ASN A 64 -2.17 -5.45 -12.17
CA ASN A 64 -2.50 -5.79 -10.79
C ASN A 64 -1.29 -6.16 -9.89
N GLU A 65 -0.06 -6.10 -10.42
CA GLU A 65 1.19 -6.28 -9.69
C GLU A 65 1.78 -4.94 -9.27
N ILE A 66 2.31 -4.87 -8.06
CA ILE A 66 2.97 -3.68 -7.51
C ILE A 66 4.47 -3.80 -7.76
N VAL A 67 4.98 -2.87 -8.56
CA VAL A 67 6.41 -2.73 -8.85
C VAL A 67 6.94 -1.53 -8.08
N TRP A 68 8.02 -1.73 -7.32
CA TRP A 68 8.74 -0.66 -6.61
C TRP A 68 9.80 -0.03 -7.50
#